data_AF-A0A367E735-F1
#
_entry.id   AF-A0A367E735-F1
#
_cell.length_a   1.000
_cell.length_b   1.000
_cell.length_c   1.000
_cell.angle_alpha   90.00
_cell.angle_beta   90.00
_cell.angle_gamma   90.00
#
_symmetry.space_group_name_H-M   'P 1'
#
loop_
_entity.id
_entity.type
_entity.pdbx_description
1 polymer ?
#
loop_
_entity_poly.entity_id
_entity_poly.type
_entity_poly.pdbx_seq_one_letter_code
_entity_poly.pdbx_strand_id
1 'polypeptide(L)'
;MTENAPQQGDGESNGVIVISGISAAGKSTVAQALAERLDRPVHVRGDFFRRMIVNGRVNMTAQPDPEALAQLRLRYRLAAASANAYCAAGFTAIVQDVVLGEHLAEMTEIITSRPLAVVVLAPEPDAKT
;
A
#
# COMPACT_ATOMS: atom_id res chain seq x y z
N MET A 1 -28.99 25.00 -16.90
CA MET A 1 -28.91 23.89 -15.92
C MET A 1 -27.44 23.66 -15.68
N THR A 2 -26.90 24.35 -14.68
CA THR A 2 -25.46 24.33 -14.38
C THR A 2 -25.21 23.14 -13.47
N GLU A 3 -24.47 22.16 -13.97
CA GLU A 3 -24.03 20.99 -13.23
C GLU A 3 -23.06 21.48 -12.15
N ASN A 4 -23.49 21.46 -10.89
CA ASN A 4 -22.63 21.79 -9.77
C ASN A 4 -21.56 20.71 -9.67
N ALA A 5 -20.34 21.06 -10.10
CA ALA A 5 -19.15 20.29 -9.77
C ALA A 5 -19.11 20.09 -8.23
N PRO A 6 -18.74 18.89 -7.75
CA PRO A 6 -18.63 18.66 -6.32
C PRO A 6 -17.66 19.68 -5.73
N GLN A 7 -18.16 20.48 -4.79
CA GLN A 7 -17.36 21.42 -4.03
C GLN A 7 -16.33 20.61 -3.23
N GLN A 8 -15.05 20.82 -3.55
CA GLN A 8 -13.93 20.18 -2.88
C GLN A 8 -13.97 20.57 -1.41
N GLY A 9 -14.23 19.57 -0.55
CA GLY A 9 -14.19 19.73 0.90
C GLY A 9 -12.82 20.24 1.35
N ASP A 10 -12.85 21.07 2.37
CA ASP A 10 -11.71 21.80 2.90
C ASP A 10 -10.55 20.85 3.33
N GLY A 11 -9.41 20.95 2.65
CA GLY A 11 -8.10 20.85 3.31
C GLY A 11 -7.41 19.49 3.49
N GLU A 12 -8.00 18.34 3.20
CA GLU A 12 -7.23 17.08 3.17
C GLU A 12 -6.62 16.86 1.79
N SER A 13 -5.33 17.18 1.63
CA SER A 13 -4.58 16.77 0.46
C SER A 13 -4.59 15.24 0.37
N ASN A 14 -5.28 14.71 -0.64
CA ASN A 14 -5.27 13.28 -0.95
C ASN A 14 -3.83 12.78 -1.07
N GLY A 15 -3.45 11.88 -0.17
CA GLY A 15 -2.09 11.40 -0.01
C GLY A 15 -1.99 9.87 -0.04
N VAL A 16 -0.79 9.38 0.27
CA VAL A 16 -0.52 7.95 0.36
C VAL A 16 -0.25 7.56 1.80
N ILE A 17 -0.88 6.49 2.27
CA ILE A 17 -0.66 5.88 3.58
C ILE A 17 -0.15 4.47 3.33
N VAL A 18 1.11 4.20 3.68
CA VAL A 18 1.70 2.86 3.61
C VAL A 18 1.50 2.18 4.96
N ILE A 19 0.79 1.04 4.98
CA ILE A 19 0.60 0.19 6.14
C ILE A 19 1.43 -1.08 5.96
N SER A 20 2.48 -1.20 6.76
CA SER A 20 3.39 -2.34 6.81
C SER A 20 3.40 -3.05 8.17
N GLY A 21 4.14 -4.14 8.29
CA GLY A 21 4.18 -5.03 9.46
C GLY A 21 4.34 -6.50 9.04
N ILE A 22 4.68 -7.36 9.99
CA ILE A 22 4.84 -8.81 9.75
C ILE A 22 3.52 -9.46 9.28
N SER A 23 3.61 -10.65 8.68
CA SER A 23 2.41 -11.45 8.36
C SER A 23 1.54 -11.63 9.62
N ALA A 24 0.22 -11.64 9.44
CA ALA A 24 -0.77 -11.69 10.52
C ALA A 24 -0.80 -10.49 11.50
N ALA A 25 -0.03 -9.41 11.27
CA ALA A 25 -0.06 -8.21 12.12
C ALA A 25 -1.36 -7.36 12.05
N GLY A 26 -2.46 -7.88 11.51
CA GLY A 26 -3.73 -7.13 11.40
C GLY A 26 -3.77 -6.05 10.31
N LYS A 27 -2.76 -5.95 9.44
CA LYS A 27 -2.65 -4.92 8.39
C LYS A 27 -3.91 -4.75 7.56
N SER A 28 -4.50 -5.84 7.09
CA SER A 28 -5.72 -5.77 6.26
C SER A 28 -6.92 -5.24 7.02
N THR A 29 -7.03 -5.57 8.30
CA THR A 29 -8.11 -5.09 9.17
C THR A 29 -7.96 -3.60 9.42
N VAL A 30 -6.76 -3.15 9.81
CA VAL A 30 -6.48 -1.72 10.03
C VAL A 30 -6.64 -0.91 8.75
N ALA A 31 -6.09 -1.38 7.63
CA ALA A 31 -6.20 -0.71 6.34
C ALA A 31 -7.66 -0.59 5.87
N GLN A 32 -8.46 -1.64 6.07
CA GLN A 32 -9.88 -1.62 5.73
C GLN A 32 -10.67 -0.66 6.63
N ALA A 33 -10.48 -0.75 7.95
CA ALA A 33 -11.15 0.14 8.90
C ALA A 33 -10.75 1.61 8.71
N LEU A 34 -9.51 1.88 8.31
CA LEU A 34 -9.07 3.22 7.93
C LEU A 34 -9.76 3.69 6.64
N ALA A 35 -9.79 2.84 5.61
CA ALA A 35 -10.43 3.17 4.34
C ALA A 35 -11.89 3.60 4.53
N GLU A 36 -12.65 2.85 5.33
CA GLU A 36 -14.06 3.12 5.61
C GLU A 36 -14.36 4.46 6.31
N ARG A 37 -13.33 5.16 6.79
CA ARG A 37 -13.45 6.46 7.47
C ARG A 37 -13.04 7.65 6.59
N LEU A 38 -12.56 7.40 5.37
CA LEU A 38 -12.13 8.43 4.42
C LEU A 38 -13.21 8.67 3.37
N ASP A 39 -13.22 9.86 2.79
CA ASP A 39 -14.19 10.25 1.76
C ASP A 39 -13.99 9.47 0.45
N ARG A 40 -12.76 9.42 -0.06
CA ARG A 40 -12.40 8.77 -1.34
C ARG A 40 -11.21 7.81 -1.20
N PRO A 41 -11.34 6.72 -0.44
CA PRO A 41 -10.25 5.77 -0.23
C PRO A 41 -10.05 4.86 -1.44
N VAL A 42 -8.81 4.38 -1.60
CA VAL A 42 -8.52 3.14 -2.32
C VAL A 42 -7.59 2.27 -1.50
N HIS A 43 -7.89 0.97 -1.43
CA HIS A 43 -7.08 0.00 -0.71
C HIS A 43 -6.21 -0.80 -1.71
N VAL A 44 -4.97 -0.37 -1.89
CA VAL A 44 -3.98 -1.01 -2.77
C VAL A 44 -3.29 -2.15 -2.02
N ARG A 45 -3.64 -3.39 -2.37
CA ARG A 45 -3.10 -4.60 -1.71
C ARG A 45 -1.95 -5.16 -2.52
N GLY A 46 -0.71 -4.96 -2.05
CA GLY A 46 0.49 -5.34 -2.81
C GLY A 46 0.54 -6.83 -3.20
N ASP A 47 0.00 -7.73 -2.35
CA ASP A 47 -0.02 -9.17 -2.64
C ASP A 47 -0.86 -9.54 -3.87
N PHE A 48 -1.78 -8.66 -4.29
CA PHE A 48 -2.58 -8.90 -5.47
C PHE A 48 -1.72 -8.89 -6.73
N PHE A 49 -0.70 -8.00 -6.82
CA PHE A 49 0.20 -7.96 -7.97
C PHE A 49 1.00 -9.26 -8.11
N ARG A 50 1.44 -9.86 -7.00
CA ARG A 50 2.10 -11.18 -7.02
C ARG A 50 1.18 -12.26 -7.62
N ARG A 51 -0.13 -12.18 -7.36
CA ARG A 51 -1.12 -13.17 -7.85
C ARG A 51 -1.48 -12.99 -9.33
N MET A 52 -1.13 -11.86 -9.94
CA MET A 52 -1.34 -11.63 -11.37
C MET A 52 -0.34 -12.40 -12.26
N ILE A 53 0.78 -12.86 -11.70
CA ILE A 53 1.75 -13.70 -12.41
C ILE A 53 1.16 -15.11 -12.55
N VAL A 54 0.74 -15.47 -13.76
CA VAL A 54 0.12 -16.77 -14.07
C VAL A 54 1.18 -17.88 -14.14
N ASN A 55 2.24 -17.66 -14.91
CA ASN A 55 3.35 -18.59 -15.10
C ASN A 55 4.67 -17.92 -14.65
N GLY A 56 5.56 -18.71 -14.05
CA GLY A 56 6.88 -18.23 -13.61
C GLY A 56 6.88 -17.50 -12.26
N ARG A 57 5.79 -17.55 -11.49
CA ARG A 57 5.73 -16.95 -10.15
C ARG A 57 6.69 -17.66 -9.19
N VAL A 58 7.57 -16.91 -8.54
CA VAL A 58 8.50 -17.41 -7.51
C VAL A 58 8.10 -16.88 -6.14
N ASN A 59 8.04 -17.77 -5.14
CA ASN A 59 7.66 -17.39 -3.79
C ASN A 59 8.86 -16.88 -2.99
N MET A 60 8.64 -15.86 -2.18
CA MET A 60 9.61 -15.45 -1.16
C MET A 60 9.77 -16.52 -0.09
N THR A 61 11.02 -16.79 0.27
CA THR A 61 11.43 -17.70 1.35
C THR A 61 12.41 -16.98 2.28
N ALA A 62 12.88 -17.65 3.35
CA ALA A 62 13.91 -17.11 4.22
C ALA A 62 15.28 -16.94 3.53
N GLN A 63 15.52 -17.69 2.44
CA GLN A 63 16.71 -17.61 1.59
C GLN A 63 16.25 -17.46 0.14
N PRO A 64 15.82 -16.23 -0.25
CA PRO A 64 15.23 -16.01 -1.56
C PRO A 64 16.28 -16.12 -2.66
N ASP A 65 15.89 -16.71 -3.79
CA ASP A 65 16.68 -16.62 -5.01
C ASP A 65 16.57 -15.22 -5.66
N PRO A 66 17.43 -14.88 -6.64
CA PRO A 66 17.40 -13.58 -7.29
C PRO A 66 16.07 -13.24 -7.98
N GLU A 67 15.34 -14.25 -8.49
CA GLU A 67 14.07 -14.04 -9.18
C GLU A 67 12.95 -13.71 -8.18
N ALA A 68 12.93 -14.36 -7.02
CA ALA A 68 12.01 -14.04 -5.93
C ALA A 68 12.17 -12.57 -5.49
N LEU A 69 13.42 -12.09 -5.37
CA LEU A 69 13.72 -10.70 -5.05
C LEU A 69 13.30 -9.75 -6.17
N ALA A 70 13.51 -10.11 -7.43
CA ALA A 70 13.09 -9.32 -8.58
C ALA A 70 11.55 -9.17 -8.63
N GLN A 71 10.81 -10.26 -8.40
CA GLN A 71 9.35 -10.25 -8.34
C GLN A 71 8.83 -9.46 -7.13
N LEU A 72 9.51 -9.52 -5.98
CA LEU A 72 9.20 -8.68 -4.81
C LEU A 72 9.34 -7.19 -5.13
N ARG A 73 10.47 -6.78 -5.73
CA ARG A 73 10.70 -5.39 -6.16
C ARG A 73 9.69 -4.95 -7.22
N LEU A 74 9.33 -5.82 -8.16
CA LEU A 74 8.28 -5.53 -9.16
C LEU A 74 6.93 -5.27 -8.48
N ARG A 75 6.54 -6.11 -7.51
CA ARG A 75 5.33 -5.91 -6.71
C ARG A 75 5.32 -4.53 -6.04
N TYR A 76 6.43 -4.11 -5.42
CA TYR A 76 6.51 -2.80 -4.78
C TYR A 76 6.36 -1.65 -5.77
N ARG A 77 7.04 -1.72 -6.92
CA ARG A 77 6.90 -0.71 -7.99
C ARG A 77 5.47 -0.62 -8.51
N LEU A 78 4.79 -1.75 -8.70
CA LEU A 78 3.40 -1.78 -9.16
C LEU A 78 2.45 -1.15 -8.11
N ALA A 79 2.63 -1.49 -6.84
CA ALA A 79 1.83 -0.92 -5.76
C ALA A 79 2.02 0.61 -5.65
N ALA A 80 3.26 1.09 -5.70
CA ALA A 80 3.57 2.52 -5.69
C ALA A 80 3.00 3.24 -6.92
N ALA A 81 3.13 2.66 -8.11
CA ALA A 81 2.58 3.21 -9.35
C ALA A 81 1.04 3.33 -9.27
N SER A 82 0.36 2.29 -8.78
CA SER A 82 -1.09 2.36 -8.56
C SER A 82 -1.46 3.44 -7.55
N ALA A 83 -0.76 3.52 -6.41
CA ALA A 83 -1.01 4.54 -5.40
C ALA A 83 -0.86 5.97 -5.95
N ASN A 84 0.21 6.22 -6.69
CA ASN A 84 0.46 7.52 -7.33
C ASN A 84 -0.66 7.87 -8.34
N ALA A 85 -1.08 6.90 -9.16
CA ALA A 85 -2.15 7.10 -10.14
C ALA A 85 -3.50 7.41 -9.48
N TYR A 86 -3.83 6.71 -8.39
CA TYR A 86 -5.05 6.98 -7.64
C TYR A 86 -5.03 8.35 -6.96
N CYS A 87 -3.90 8.75 -6.38
CA CYS A 87 -3.75 10.09 -5.82
C CYS A 87 -3.90 11.18 -6.89
N ALA A 88 -3.31 10.98 -8.07
CA ALA A 88 -3.49 11.89 -9.20
C ALA A 88 -4.96 11.99 -9.67
N ALA A 89 -5.77 10.95 -9.43
CA ALA A 89 -7.21 10.94 -9.67
C ALA A 89 -8.06 11.45 -8.48
N GLY A 90 -7.43 11.98 -7.42
CA GLY A 90 -8.09 12.55 -6.26
C GLY A 90 -8.61 11.53 -5.24
N PHE A 91 -7.99 10.35 -5.15
CA PHE A 91 -8.25 9.38 -4.09
C PHE A 91 -7.14 9.42 -3.03
N THR A 92 -7.47 9.13 -1.78
CA THR A 92 -6.45 8.79 -0.77
C THR A 92 -6.09 7.32 -0.89
N ALA A 93 -4.81 7.02 -1.14
CA ALA A 93 -4.35 5.65 -1.37
C ALA A 93 -3.79 5.02 -0.10
N ILE A 94 -4.37 3.90 0.32
CA ILE A 94 -3.87 3.07 1.42
C ILE A 94 -3.16 1.86 0.81
N VAL A 95 -1.83 1.83 0.90
CA VAL A 95 -0.99 0.74 0.41
C VAL A 95 -0.75 -0.26 1.53
N GLN A 96 -1.23 -1.49 1.36
CA GLN A 96 -1.08 -2.58 2.34
C GLN A 96 -0.11 -3.64 1.80
N ASP A 97 1.03 -3.82 2.46
CA ASP A 97 2.04 -4.82 2.06
C ASP A 97 2.94 -5.23 3.25
N VAL A 98 3.76 -6.28 3.11
CA VAL A 98 4.87 -6.62 4.01
C VAL A 98 6.13 -5.98 3.42
N VAL A 99 6.49 -4.81 3.94
CA VAL A 99 7.66 -4.04 3.51
C VAL A 99 8.49 -3.72 4.75
N LEU A 100 9.63 -4.38 4.92
CA LEU A 100 10.45 -4.30 6.13
C LEU A 100 11.88 -3.89 5.77
N GLY A 101 12.58 -3.28 6.73
CA GLY A 101 13.98 -2.90 6.58
C GLY A 101 14.20 -1.91 5.42
N GLU A 102 15.24 -2.14 4.63
CA GLU A 102 15.64 -1.29 3.51
C GLU A 102 14.54 -1.07 2.47
N HIS A 103 13.69 -2.07 2.25
CA HIS A 103 12.59 -1.97 1.28
C HIS A 103 11.54 -0.93 1.65
N LEU A 104 11.41 -0.60 2.94
CA LEU A 104 10.48 0.44 3.37
C LEU A 104 10.97 1.82 2.93
N ALA A 105 12.28 2.06 3.04
CA ALA A 105 12.89 3.27 2.52
C ALA A 105 12.73 3.35 0.99
N GLU A 106 13.06 2.27 0.27
CA GLU A 106 12.88 2.18 -1.19
C GLU A 106 11.42 2.49 -1.59
N MET A 107 10.44 1.94 -0.87
CA MET A 107 9.02 2.22 -1.12
C MET A 107 8.68 3.71 -0.98
N THR A 108 9.23 4.38 0.04
CA THR A 108 8.98 5.83 0.24
C THR A 108 9.61 6.71 -0.83
N GLU A 109 10.69 6.25 -1.46
CA GLU A 109 11.33 6.93 -2.58
C GLU A 109 10.56 6.74 -3.89
N ILE A 110 10.01 5.55 -4.13
CA ILE A 110 9.25 5.24 -5.36
C ILE A 110 7.87 5.92 -5.35
N ILE A 111 7.26 6.09 -4.19
CA ILE A 111 6.01 6.84 -4.06
C ILE A 111 6.31 8.33 -4.17
N THR A 112 5.73 9.00 -5.16
CA THR A 112 5.97 10.43 -5.44
C THR A 112 4.83 11.32 -4.95
N SER A 113 3.62 10.77 -4.82
CA SER A 113 2.48 11.50 -4.27
C SER A 113 2.71 11.93 -2.83
N ARG A 114 2.23 13.12 -2.47
CA ARG A 114 2.38 13.74 -1.16
C ARG A 114 1.03 14.29 -0.69
N PRO A 115 0.75 14.29 0.63
CA PRO A 115 1.60 13.79 1.72
C PRO A 115 1.76 12.26 1.69
N LEU A 116 2.85 11.78 2.27
CA LEU A 116 3.15 10.35 2.43
C LEU A 116 3.30 10.04 3.92
N ALA A 117 2.47 9.12 4.43
CA ALA A 117 2.57 8.61 5.78
C ALA A 117 2.95 7.12 5.76
N VAL A 118 3.77 6.70 6.71
CA VAL A 118 4.17 5.30 6.90
C VAL A 118 3.74 4.84 8.30
N VAL A 119 2.98 3.75 8.34
CA VAL A 119 2.49 3.12 9.56
C VAL A 119 2.99 1.68 9.58
N VAL A 120 3.72 1.31 10.63
CA VAL A 120 4.19 -0.06 10.84
C VAL A 120 3.44 -0.68 12.01
N LEU A 121 2.68 -1.74 11.74
CA LEU A 121 2.03 -2.53 12.78
C LEU A 121 3.06 -3.52 13.35
N ALA A 122 3.42 -3.30 14.61
CA ALA A 122 4.34 -4.13 15.39
C ALA A 122 3.62 -4.66 16.64
N PRO A 123 2.71 -5.65 16.49
CA PRO A 123 2.07 -6.28 17.63
C PRO A 123 3.10 -7.08 18.45
N GLU A 124 2.87 -7.19 19.75
CA GLU A 124 3.66 -8.09 20.59
C GLU A 124 3.45 -9.55 20.13
N PRO A 125 4.49 -10.40 20.19
CA PRO A 125 4.40 -11.79 19.73
C PRO A 125 3.25 -12.59 20.36
N ASP A 126 2.85 -12.22 21.58
CA ASP A 126 1.83 -12.89 22.38
C ASP A 126 0.48 -12.16 22.42
N ALA A 127 0.33 -11.05 21.68
CA ALA A 127 -0.93 -10.34 21.58
C ALA A 127 -1.94 -11.15 20.74
N LYS A 128 -2.64 -12.09 21.39
CA LYS A 128 -3.80 -12.75 20.81
C LYS A 128 -4.96 -11.75 20.76
N THR A 129 -5.48 -11.52 19.55
CA THR A 129 -6.80 -10.90 19.33
C THR A 129 -7.88 -11.96 19.45
#